data_AF-A0A959Q5P0-F1
#
_entry.id   AF-A0A959Q5P0-F1
#
_cell.length_a   1.000
_cell.length_b   1.000
_cell.length_c   1.000
_cell.angle_alpha   90.00
_cell.angle_beta   90.00
_cell.angle_gamma   90.00
#
_symmetry.space_group_name_H-M   'P 1'
#
loop_
_entity.id
_entity.type
_entity.pdbx_description
1 polymer ?
#
loop_
_entity_poly.entity_id
_entity_poly.type
_entity_poly.pdbx_seq_one_letter_code
_entity_poly.pdbx_strand_id
1 'polypeptide(L)'
;MSNKERFGQTVEQGYTFKGDTIVLGGAMLDKECLTGKLVTLPLKTLNRHGLIAGATGSGKTKTLQIIAEQLSAKGVPSLLMDIKGDLSGVAVPSAGHPKIDERHAQIGIPFQASGSPVEFLTLSEEKGARLRATVFEFGPVLFSKILGLNDT
;
A
#
# COMPACT_ATOMS: atom_id res chain seq x y z
N MET A 1 -23.78 -26.07 -14.76
CA MET A 1 -23.15 -24.81 -14.35
C MET A 1 -22.56 -24.14 -15.58
N SER A 2 -22.81 -22.86 -15.75
CA SER A 2 -22.13 -22.07 -16.78
C SER A 2 -20.63 -21.96 -16.49
N ASN A 3 -19.81 -21.68 -17.51
CA ASN A 3 -18.36 -21.46 -17.32
C ASN A 3 -18.09 -20.35 -16.28
N LYS A 4 -18.93 -19.31 -16.32
CA LYS A 4 -18.90 -18.15 -15.43
C LYS A 4 -19.15 -18.54 -13.96
N GLU A 5 -20.16 -19.38 -13.71
CA GLU A 5 -20.46 -19.90 -12.37
C GLU A 5 -19.33 -20.76 -11.81
N ARG A 6 -18.79 -21.65 -12.63
CA ARG A 6 -17.68 -22.53 -12.23
C ARG A 6 -16.42 -21.74 -11.89
N PHE A 7 -16.09 -20.74 -12.70
CA PHE A 7 -14.96 -19.84 -12.42
C PHE A 7 -15.20 -19.05 -11.14
N GLY A 8 -16.39 -18.49 -10.94
CA GLY A 8 -16.77 -17.79 -9.72
C GLY A 8 -16.62 -18.66 -8.46
N GLN A 9 -17.06 -19.92 -8.51
CA GLN A 9 -16.87 -20.87 -7.40
C GLN A 9 -15.40 -21.19 -7.15
N THR A 10 -14.61 -21.37 -8.21
CA THR A 10 -13.16 -21.62 -8.10
C THR A 10 -12.46 -20.48 -7.38
N VAL A 11 -12.80 -19.24 -7.73
CA VAL A 11 -12.27 -18.04 -7.07
C VAL A 11 -12.69 -18.01 -5.60
N GLU A 12 -13.98 -18.14 -5.29
CA GLU A 12 -14.44 -18.12 -3.90
C GLU A 12 -13.75 -19.17 -3.03
N GLN A 13 -13.62 -20.40 -3.53
CA GLN A 13 -12.96 -21.48 -2.81
C GLN A 13 -11.45 -21.24 -2.65
N GLY A 14 -10.80 -20.67 -3.67
CA GLY A 14 -9.35 -20.39 -3.68
C GLY A 14 -8.91 -19.26 -2.74
N TYR A 15 -9.80 -18.32 -2.43
CA TYR A 15 -9.50 -17.15 -1.59
C TYR A 15 -10.10 -17.25 -0.16
N THR A 16 -10.25 -18.48 0.38
CA THR A 16 -10.78 -18.77 1.74
C THR A 16 -9.72 -18.73 2.85
N PHE A 17 -8.94 -17.66 2.91
CA PHE A 17 -7.86 -17.56 3.88
C PHE A 17 -8.34 -17.27 5.32
N LYS A 18 -7.65 -17.86 6.31
CA LYS A 18 -7.88 -17.54 7.73
C LYS A 18 -7.16 -16.24 8.12
N GLY A 19 -7.83 -15.40 8.92
CA GLY A 19 -7.29 -14.15 9.45
C GLY A 19 -7.46 -12.97 8.49
N ASP A 20 -6.74 -11.90 8.75
CA ASP A 20 -6.84 -10.68 7.95
C ASP A 20 -6.26 -10.81 6.54
N THR A 21 -6.98 -10.22 5.57
CA THR A 21 -6.58 -10.14 4.17
C THR A 21 -6.72 -8.72 3.64
N ILE A 22 -5.88 -8.35 2.68
CA ILE A 22 -6.10 -7.16 1.83
C ILE A 22 -6.73 -7.59 0.49
N VAL A 23 -7.50 -6.73 -0.14
CA VAL A 23 -8.11 -6.94 -1.45
C VAL A 23 -7.21 -6.37 -2.54
N LEU A 24 -6.84 -7.18 -3.53
CA LEU A 24 -6.05 -6.75 -4.68
C LEU A 24 -6.92 -6.36 -5.88
N GLY A 25 -8.12 -6.91 -5.99
CA GLY A 25 -9.06 -6.58 -7.06
C GLY A 25 -10.20 -7.60 -7.18
N GLY A 26 -10.94 -7.51 -8.29
CA GLY A 26 -11.97 -8.48 -8.67
C GLY A 26 -11.44 -9.50 -9.68
N ALA A 27 -11.98 -10.72 -9.65
CA ALA A 27 -11.62 -11.76 -10.59
C ALA A 27 -12.20 -11.46 -11.99
N MET A 28 -11.40 -11.68 -13.02
CA MET A 28 -11.78 -11.43 -14.41
C MET A 28 -11.85 -12.72 -15.21
N LEU A 29 -12.91 -12.88 -16.00
CA LEU A 29 -13.09 -13.94 -16.99
C LEU A 29 -13.51 -13.31 -18.31
N ASP A 30 -12.83 -13.62 -19.41
CA ASP A 30 -13.15 -13.10 -20.75
C ASP A 30 -13.27 -11.56 -20.83
N LYS A 31 -12.39 -10.87 -20.08
CA LYS A 31 -12.37 -9.39 -19.91
C LYS A 31 -13.55 -8.81 -19.13
N GLU A 32 -14.43 -9.64 -18.58
CA GLU A 32 -15.51 -9.23 -17.69
C GLU A 32 -15.10 -9.42 -16.22
N CYS A 33 -15.30 -8.40 -15.39
CA CYS A 33 -15.11 -8.52 -13.94
C CYS A 33 -16.34 -9.21 -13.32
N LEU A 34 -16.10 -10.24 -12.52
CA LEU A 34 -17.14 -10.89 -11.73
C LEU A 34 -17.35 -10.15 -10.42
N THR A 35 -18.38 -9.32 -10.39
CA THR A 35 -18.75 -8.52 -9.22
C THR A 35 -18.88 -9.40 -7.97
N GLY A 36 -18.21 -8.99 -6.89
CA GLY A 36 -18.19 -9.71 -5.61
C GLY A 36 -17.22 -10.89 -5.54
N LYS A 37 -16.62 -11.32 -6.64
CA LYS A 37 -15.59 -12.39 -6.63
C LYS A 37 -14.21 -11.75 -6.44
N LEU A 38 -13.84 -11.56 -5.18
CA LEU A 38 -12.63 -10.81 -4.82
C LEU A 38 -11.37 -11.68 -4.84
N VAL A 39 -10.28 -11.07 -5.30
CA VAL A 39 -8.91 -11.58 -5.19
C VAL A 39 -8.28 -10.93 -3.97
N THR A 40 -7.95 -11.73 -2.96
CA THR A 40 -7.42 -11.27 -1.68
C THR A 40 -6.04 -11.84 -1.39
N LEU A 41 -5.28 -11.17 -0.53
CA LEU A 41 -3.96 -11.58 -0.09
C LEU A 41 -3.91 -11.59 1.45
N PRO A 42 -3.54 -12.71 2.09
CA PRO A 42 -3.42 -12.77 3.55
C PRO A 42 -2.31 -11.85 4.06
N LEU A 43 -2.56 -11.13 5.15
CA LEU A 43 -1.52 -10.29 5.76
C LEU A 43 -0.28 -11.10 6.16
N LYS A 44 -0.47 -12.33 6.64
CA LYS A 44 0.63 -13.23 7.03
C LYS A 44 1.61 -13.57 5.90
N THR A 45 1.25 -13.33 4.63
CA THR A 45 2.16 -13.58 3.49
C THR A 45 2.96 -12.34 3.10
N LEU A 46 2.63 -11.16 3.61
CA LEU A 46 3.33 -9.90 3.32
C LEU A 46 4.68 -9.74 4.02
N ASN A 47 5.11 -10.76 4.77
CA ASN A 47 6.49 -10.90 5.24
C ASN A 47 7.43 -11.47 4.16
N ARG A 48 6.93 -11.72 2.95
CA ARG A 48 7.73 -12.15 1.78
C ARG A 48 7.88 -10.99 0.80
N HIS A 49 9.01 -10.97 0.11
CA HIS A 49 9.24 -10.02 -0.97
C HIS A 49 8.28 -10.26 -2.14
N GLY A 50 7.80 -9.17 -2.75
CA GLY A 50 6.96 -9.18 -3.94
C GLY A 50 7.47 -8.18 -4.96
N LEU A 51 7.06 -8.36 -6.22
CA LEU A 51 7.41 -7.48 -7.33
C LEU A 51 6.13 -7.01 -8.02
N ILE A 52 5.95 -5.69 -8.11
CA ILE A 52 4.90 -5.07 -8.94
C ILE A 52 5.56 -4.58 -10.22
N ALA A 53 5.31 -5.28 -11.33
CA ALA A 53 5.84 -4.95 -12.64
C ALA A 53 4.71 -4.70 -13.66
N GLY A 54 5.02 -3.92 -14.70
CA GLY A 54 4.07 -3.56 -15.75
C GLY A 54 4.54 -2.35 -16.56
N ALA A 55 3.92 -2.11 -17.72
CA ALA A 55 4.24 -0.97 -18.57
C ALA A 55 3.89 0.39 -17.89
N THR A 56 4.37 1.49 -18.45
CA THR A 56 3.96 2.83 -18.00
C THR A 56 2.44 2.99 -18.16
N GLY A 57 1.78 3.56 -17.14
CA GLY A 57 0.31 3.70 -17.13
C GLY A 57 -0.47 2.45 -16.73
N SER A 58 0.18 1.30 -16.45
CA SER A 58 -0.51 0.06 -16.06
C SER A 58 -1.01 0.02 -14.61
N GLY A 59 -1.02 1.17 -13.91
CA GLY A 59 -1.51 1.26 -12.54
C GLY A 59 -0.54 0.84 -11.44
N LYS A 60 0.77 0.65 -11.70
CA LYS A 60 1.77 0.25 -10.67
C LYS A 60 1.70 1.10 -9.39
N THR A 61 1.73 2.42 -9.53
CA THR A 61 1.61 3.35 -8.39
C THR A 61 0.27 3.18 -7.68
N LYS A 62 -0.83 3.05 -8.41
CA LYS A 62 -2.17 2.87 -7.82
C LYS A 62 -2.29 1.56 -7.05
N THR A 63 -1.72 0.47 -7.57
CA THR A 63 -1.65 -0.79 -6.83
C THR A 63 -0.87 -0.62 -5.53
N LEU A 64 0.27 0.07 -5.55
CA LEU A 64 1.07 0.31 -4.35
C LEU A 64 0.33 1.19 -3.32
N GLN A 65 -0.37 2.24 -3.76
CA GLN A 65 -1.23 3.08 -2.90
C GLN A 65 -2.31 2.24 -2.20
N ILE A 66 -3.05 1.43 -2.97
CA ILE A 66 -4.13 0.58 -2.43
C ILE A 66 -3.61 -0.42 -1.40
N ILE A 67 -2.42 -1.00 -1.64
CA ILE A 67 -1.79 -1.90 -0.67
C ILE A 67 -1.41 -1.13 0.60
N ALA A 68 -0.78 0.03 0.47
CA ALA A 68 -0.35 0.85 1.62
C ALA A 68 -1.54 1.35 2.46
N GLU A 69 -2.60 1.84 1.82
CA GLU A 69 -3.84 2.27 2.47
C GLU A 69 -4.48 1.13 3.26
N GLN A 70 -4.58 -0.07 2.67
CA GLN A 70 -5.16 -1.23 3.35
C GLN A 70 -4.28 -1.78 4.48
N LEU A 71 -2.96 -1.70 4.34
CA LEU A 71 -2.03 -2.04 5.42
C LEU A 71 -2.18 -1.07 6.59
N SER A 72 -2.22 0.23 6.29
CA SER A 72 -2.44 1.30 7.27
C SER A 72 -3.77 1.13 8.01
N ALA A 73 -4.86 0.85 7.27
CA ALA A 73 -6.18 0.58 7.84
C ALA A 73 -6.22 -0.64 8.77
N LYS A 74 -5.28 -1.58 8.61
CA LYS A 74 -5.10 -2.75 9.47
C LYS A 74 -4.02 -2.55 10.55
N GLY A 75 -3.52 -1.33 10.73
CA GLY A 75 -2.51 -1.00 11.72
C GLY A 75 -1.09 -1.49 11.40
N VAL A 76 -0.82 -1.85 10.14
CA VAL A 76 0.51 -2.28 9.70
C VAL A 76 1.30 -1.06 9.22
N PRO A 77 2.36 -0.63 9.93
CA PRO A 77 3.18 0.49 9.50
C PRO A 77 3.91 0.15 8.20
N SER A 78 3.87 1.07 7.24
CA SER A 78 4.47 0.90 5.92
C SER A 78 5.39 2.07 5.60
N LEU A 79 6.64 1.78 5.23
CA LEU A 79 7.58 2.78 4.73
C LEU A 79 7.59 2.73 3.20
N LEU A 80 7.27 3.86 2.56
CA LEU A 80 7.22 3.98 1.11
C LEU A 80 8.26 5.00 0.65
N MET A 81 8.97 4.68 -0.44
CA MET A 81 9.86 5.62 -1.12
C MET A 81 9.09 6.28 -2.26
N ASP A 82 8.77 7.56 -2.12
CA ASP A 82 8.04 8.33 -3.13
C ASP A 82 8.99 9.13 -4.03
N ILE A 83 9.54 8.46 -5.05
CA ILE A 83 10.53 9.09 -5.96
C ILE A 83 9.87 10.12 -6.89
N LYS A 84 8.59 9.94 -7.23
CA LYS A 84 7.88 10.77 -8.22
C LYS A 84 6.88 11.73 -7.61
N GLY A 85 6.67 11.69 -6.29
CA GLY A 85 5.65 12.46 -5.59
C GLY A 85 4.23 11.92 -5.81
N ASP A 86 4.08 10.74 -6.43
CA ASP A 86 2.77 10.19 -6.75
C ASP A 86 2.20 9.32 -5.62
N LEU A 87 2.98 8.87 -4.64
CA LEU A 87 2.49 8.05 -3.51
C LEU A 87 1.96 8.89 -2.34
N SER A 88 2.54 10.05 -2.08
CA SER A 88 2.19 10.97 -0.99
C SER A 88 0.70 11.36 -0.95
N GLY A 89 0.00 11.26 -2.08
CA GLY A 89 -1.44 11.52 -2.19
C GLY A 89 -2.32 10.63 -1.30
N VAL A 90 -1.82 9.50 -0.78
CA VAL A 90 -2.58 8.65 0.17
C VAL A 90 -2.91 9.36 1.49
N ALA A 91 -2.25 10.48 1.80
CA ALA A 91 -2.51 11.26 3.00
C ALA A 91 -3.83 12.05 2.95
N VAL A 92 -4.38 12.27 1.75
CA VAL A 92 -5.53 13.15 1.53
C VAL A 92 -6.67 12.36 0.89
N PRO A 93 -7.94 12.57 1.32
CA PRO A 93 -9.09 11.99 0.64
C PRO A 93 -9.12 12.33 -0.84
N SER A 94 -9.50 11.37 -1.68
CA SER A 94 -9.68 11.58 -3.11
C SER A 94 -10.73 12.68 -3.38
N ALA A 95 -10.46 13.54 -4.35
CA ALA A 95 -11.44 14.49 -4.90
C ALA A 95 -12.54 13.81 -5.76
N GLY A 96 -12.47 12.48 -5.91
CA GLY A 96 -13.38 11.70 -6.75
C GLY A 96 -12.94 11.67 -8.22
N HIS A 97 -13.34 10.62 -8.93
CA HIS A 97 -13.15 10.49 -10.38
C HIS A 97 -14.10 9.40 -10.93
N PRO A 98 -14.81 9.61 -12.06
CA PRO A 98 -15.79 8.64 -12.59
C PRO A 98 -15.25 7.22 -12.75
N LYS A 99 -14.02 7.08 -13.27
CA LYS A 99 -13.32 5.78 -13.38
C LYS A 99 -13.12 5.03 -12.05
N ILE A 100 -13.07 5.72 -10.92
CA ILE A 100 -12.99 5.07 -9.60
C ILE A 100 -14.35 4.43 -9.32
N ASP A 101 -15.44 5.19 -9.46
CA ASP A 101 -16.79 4.71 -9.21
C ASP A 101 -17.17 3.54 -10.14
N GLU A 102 -16.87 3.65 -11.44
CA GLU A 102 -17.06 2.58 -12.42
C GLU A 102 -16.31 1.30 -12.04
N ARG A 103 -15.04 1.43 -11.64
CA ARG A 103 -14.20 0.29 -11.24
C ARG A 103 -14.72 -0.35 -9.95
N HIS A 104 -15.11 0.44 -8.98
CA HIS A 104 -15.64 -0.05 -7.70
C HIS A 104 -17.00 -0.73 -7.87
N ALA A 105 -17.85 -0.22 -8.75
CA ALA A 105 -19.11 -0.87 -9.14
C ALA A 105 -18.86 -2.22 -9.82
N GLN A 106 -17.87 -2.31 -10.73
CA GLN A 106 -17.51 -3.58 -11.37
C GLN A 106 -16.96 -4.63 -10.38
N ILE A 107 -16.12 -4.21 -9.44
CA ILE A 107 -15.52 -5.11 -8.43
C ILE A 107 -16.56 -5.50 -7.37
N GLY A 108 -17.48 -4.60 -7.03
CA GLY A 108 -18.50 -4.81 -5.99
C GLY A 108 -18.06 -4.39 -4.60
N ILE A 109 -17.17 -3.39 -4.49
CA ILE A 109 -16.71 -2.82 -3.22
C ILE A 109 -16.97 -1.32 -3.23
N PRO A 110 -17.65 -0.75 -2.23
CA PRO A 110 -17.87 0.70 -2.17
C PRO A 110 -16.52 1.44 -2.04
N PHE A 111 -16.34 2.51 -2.82
CA PHE A 111 -15.23 3.43 -2.61
C PHE A 111 -15.62 4.46 -1.55
N GLN A 112 -14.78 4.62 -0.54
CA GLN A 112 -14.91 5.70 0.43
C GLN A 112 -13.64 6.54 0.42
N ALA A 113 -13.76 7.79 -0.02
CA ALA A 113 -12.65 8.72 0.00
C ALA A 113 -12.19 8.94 1.46
N SER A 114 -10.94 8.59 1.75
CA SER A 114 -10.31 8.76 3.05
C SER A 114 -8.82 9.01 2.88
N GLY A 115 -8.20 9.61 3.89
CA GLY A 115 -6.74 9.77 3.97
C GLY A 115 -6.16 8.79 4.98
N SER A 116 -4.97 8.27 4.68
CA SER A 116 -4.17 7.48 5.63
C SER A 116 -3.35 8.40 6.54
N PRO A 117 -3.08 8.00 7.80
CA PRO A 117 -2.09 8.69 8.62
C PRO A 117 -0.71 8.56 7.95
N VAL A 118 -0.06 9.71 7.68
CA VAL A 118 1.24 9.77 7.01
C VAL A 118 2.14 10.76 7.74
N GLU A 119 3.36 10.32 8.05
CA GLU A 119 4.47 11.17 8.45
C GLU A 119 5.42 11.29 7.26
N PHE A 120 5.69 12.50 6.80
CA PHE A 120 6.63 12.72 5.69
C PHE A 120 8.05 12.71 6.23
N LEU A 121 8.88 11.85 5.66
CA LEU A 121 10.28 11.69 6.03
C LEU A 121 11.16 12.24 4.91
N THR A 122 12.15 13.07 5.26
CA THR A 122 13.05 13.69 4.28
C THR A 122 14.51 13.29 4.53
N LEU A 123 15.22 13.03 3.43
CA LEU A 123 16.68 12.88 3.40
C LEU A 123 17.37 14.17 2.90
N SER A 124 16.60 15.17 2.49
CA SER A 124 17.05 16.47 1.97
C SER A 124 16.62 17.60 2.91
N GLU A 125 16.74 18.84 2.46
CA GLU A 125 16.23 20.02 3.17
C GLU A 125 14.74 20.30 2.88
N GLU A 126 14.06 19.43 2.14
CA GLU A 126 12.62 19.54 1.90
C GLU A 126 11.80 19.35 3.17
N LYS A 127 10.51 19.74 3.11
CA LYS A 127 9.60 19.61 4.25
C LYS A 127 9.41 18.14 4.64
N GLY A 128 9.52 17.85 5.93
CA GLY A 128 9.34 16.52 6.51
C GLY A 128 10.20 16.35 7.75
N ALA A 129 9.94 15.30 8.54
CA ALA A 129 10.82 14.91 9.63
C ALA A 129 12.16 14.41 9.05
N ARG A 130 13.26 14.95 9.58
CA ARG A 130 14.61 14.63 9.12
C ARG A 130 14.97 13.21 9.52
N LEU A 131 15.33 12.39 8.53
CA LEU A 131 15.86 11.05 8.76
C LEU A 131 17.33 11.05 9.15
N ARG A 132 18.07 12.08 8.76
CA ARG A 132 19.50 12.22 9.08
C ARG A 132 19.66 13.16 10.27
N ALA A 133 20.21 12.62 11.35
CA ALA A 133 20.73 13.44 12.43
C ALA A 133 22.05 14.11 11.99
N THR A 134 22.22 15.37 12.33
CA THR A 134 23.44 16.15 12.12
C THR A 134 24.39 15.95 13.29
N VAL A 135 25.70 16.15 13.07
CA VAL A 135 26.71 16.06 14.16
C VAL A 135 26.41 16.99 15.33
N PHE A 136 25.75 18.12 15.09
CA PHE A 136 25.33 19.05 16.13
C PHE A 136 24.17 18.50 16.99
N GLU A 137 23.26 17.73 16.41
CA GLU A 137 22.12 17.12 17.13
C GLU A 137 22.54 15.97 18.04
N PHE A 138 23.62 15.26 17.72
CA PHE A 138 24.23 14.29 18.64
C PHE A 138 24.80 14.98 19.89
N GLY A 139 25.29 16.21 19.74
CA GLY A 139 26.01 16.93 20.78
C GLY A 139 27.32 16.25 21.20
N PRO A 140 28.20 16.95 21.93
CA PRO A 140 29.52 16.44 22.28
C PRO A 140 29.46 15.16 23.14
N VAL A 141 28.41 15.01 23.96
CA VAL A 141 28.26 13.88 24.89
C VAL A 141 27.95 12.57 24.16
N LEU A 142 26.95 12.56 23.27
CA LEU A 142 26.59 11.34 22.53
C LEU A 142 27.70 10.99 21.51
N PHE A 143 28.33 12.01 20.93
CA PHE A 143 29.45 11.84 20.00
C PHE A 143 30.69 11.25 20.70
N SER A 144 31.03 11.71 21.91
CA SER A 144 32.09 11.11 22.74
C SER A 144 31.83 9.63 23.02
N LYS A 145 30.59 9.28 23.37
CA LYS A 145 30.20 7.87 23.61
C LYS A 145 30.29 7.00 22.34
N ILE A 146 29.83 7.49 21.19
CA ILE A 146 29.87 6.76 19.92
C ILE A 146 31.32 6.50 19.48
N LEU A 147 32.19 7.50 19.65
CA LEU A 147 33.60 7.41 19.27
C LEU A 147 34.48 6.72 20.33
N GLY A 148 33.90 6.29 21.46
CA GLY A 148 34.66 5.67 22.54
C GLY A 148 35.70 6.60 23.15
N LEU A 149 35.48 7.92 23.15
CA LEU A 149 36.45 8.91 23.63
C LEU A 149 36.52 9.03 25.17
N ASN A 150 35.93 8.08 25.91
CA ASN A 150 36.04 8.00 27.35
C ASN A 150 37.10 6.96 27.74
N ASP A 151 38.34 7.41 27.95
CA ASP A 151 39.44 6.61 28.54
C ASP A 151 39.94 7.18 29.90
N THR A 152 39.15 8.03 30.55
CA THR A 152 39.39 8.54 31.92
C THR A 152 38.10 8.81 32.66
#